data_AF-A0A928ATY8-F1
#
_entry.id   AF-A0A928ATY8-F1
#
_cell.length_a   1.000
_cell.length_b   1.000
_cell.length_c   1.000
_cell.angle_alpha   90.00
_cell.angle_beta   90.00
_cell.angle_gamma   90.00
#
_symmetry.space_group_name_H-M   'P 1'
#
loop_
_entity.id
_entity.type
_entity.pdbx_description
1 polymer ?
#
loop_
_entity_poly.entity_id
_entity_poly.type
_entity_poly.pdbx_seq_one_letter_code
_entity_poly.pdbx_strand_id
1 'polypeptide(L)'
;MPLMEQVGRLREKAFRAAGGGTGRALDIDEHDLAHDGYRQLVAWDVAARRIVGGYRYIAGAECVAEHISTLKYFQPSDLFCRKVLPRAIELGRSFVSCEGGHSLFAMDALWRGLAQIVGRQSGVEFLFGKVTIYPQFDTLARDAIRLFLKRFHPARARLLRPRRPLQTSSSVVGYFQGDDYAENFARLGTFLRSRGERIPPMLHAYMRLARGMQSFDTIQNPDFGNTFETAILLPLSAINPTARERYF
;
A
#
# COMPACT_ATOMS: atom_id res chain seq x y z
N MET A 1 -18.67 -16.52 -14.44
CA MET A 1 -17.75 -16.27 -13.32
C MET A 1 -18.27 -15.09 -12.51
N PRO A 2 -18.66 -15.29 -11.24
CA PRO A 2 -19.00 -14.24 -10.29
C PRO A 2 -17.96 -13.11 -10.26
N LEU A 3 -18.39 -11.88 -9.95
CA LEU A 3 -17.51 -10.71 -9.96
C LEU A 3 -16.30 -10.87 -9.04
N MET A 4 -16.51 -11.41 -7.82
CA MET A 4 -15.42 -11.62 -6.86
C MET A 4 -14.36 -12.60 -7.36
N GLU A 5 -14.76 -13.67 -8.06
CA GLU A 5 -13.82 -14.61 -8.69
C GLU A 5 -13.00 -13.93 -9.81
N GLN A 6 -13.62 -13.04 -10.59
CA GLN A 6 -12.87 -12.28 -11.60
C GLN A 6 -11.82 -11.37 -10.95
N VAL A 7 -12.16 -10.70 -9.84
CA VAL A 7 -11.23 -9.90 -9.05
C VAL A 7 -10.09 -10.77 -8.52
N GLY A 8 -10.40 -11.92 -7.90
CA GLY A 8 -9.41 -12.85 -7.37
C GLY A 8 -8.46 -13.41 -8.43
N ARG A 9 -8.97 -13.75 -9.62
CA ARG A 9 -8.16 -14.19 -10.77
C ARG A 9 -7.18 -13.10 -11.21
N LEU A 10 -7.66 -11.86 -11.34
CA LEU A 10 -6.84 -10.75 -11.82
C LEU A 10 -5.78 -10.34 -10.79
N ARG A 11 -6.14 -10.36 -9.49
CA ARG A 11 -5.19 -10.17 -8.38
C ARG A 11 -4.06 -11.17 -8.44
N GLU A 12 -4.38 -12.45 -8.42
CA GLU A 12 -3.37 -13.50 -8.41
C GLU A 12 -2.48 -13.43 -9.66
N LYS A 13 -3.07 -13.16 -10.84
CA LYS A 13 -2.29 -12.96 -12.08
C LYS A 13 -1.31 -11.79 -11.95
N ALA A 14 -1.76 -10.65 -11.43
CA ALA A 14 -0.92 -9.46 -11.26
C ALA A 14 0.19 -9.67 -10.22
N PHE A 15 -0.15 -10.26 -9.06
CA PHE A 15 0.80 -10.51 -7.99
C PHE A 15 1.85 -11.54 -8.39
N ARG A 16 1.44 -12.62 -9.08
CA ARG A 16 2.36 -13.63 -9.60
C ARG A 16 3.30 -13.06 -10.66
N ALA A 17 2.80 -12.24 -11.57
CA ALA A 17 3.63 -11.56 -12.56
C ALA A 17 4.68 -10.65 -11.91
N ALA A 18 4.35 -10.09 -10.75
CA ALA A 18 5.26 -9.28 -9.95
C ALA A 18 6.11 -10.09 -8.95
N GLY A 19 6.08 -11.43 -8.95
CA GLY A 19 6.92 -12.29 -8.10
C GLY A 19 6.39 -12.56 -6.69
N GLY A 20 5.12 -12.23 -6.40
CA GLY A 20 4.43 -12.59 -5.17
C GLY A 20 3.19 -13.43 -5.45
N GLY A 21 2.14 -13.22 -4.65
CA GLY A 21 0.86 -13.93 -4.79
C GLY A 21 0.75 -15.15 -3.87
N THR A 22 -0.40 -15.82 -3.97
CA THR A 22 -0.73 -16.97 -3.11
C THR A 22 -0.33 -18.30 -3.74
N GLY A 23 -0.07 -18.33 -5.06
CA GLY A 23 0.15 -19.55 -5.82
C GLY A 23 -1.13 -20.31 -6.17
N ARG A 24 -2.30 -19.82 -5.77
CA ARG A 24 -3.62 -20.44 -6.05
C ARG A 24 -4.17 -20.00 -7.39
N ALA A 25 -5.36 -20.46 -7.76
CA ALA A 25 -6.05 -19.96 -8.96
C ALA A 25 -6.64 -18.55 -8.75
N LEU A 26 -7.07 -18.27 -7.51
CA LEU A 26 -7.75 -17.04 -7.10
C LEU A 26 -7.11 -16.51 -5.82
N ASP A 27 -6.78 -15.22 -5.78
CA ASP A 27 -6.40 -14.51 -4.56
C ASP A 27 -7.67 -13.94 -3.89
N ILE A 28 -8.31 -14.80 -3.11
CA ILE A 28 -9.50 -14.50 -2.28
C ILE A 28 -9.26 -15.15 -0.92
N ASP A 29 -9.44 -14.38 0.16
CA ASP A 29 -9.41 -14.90 1.53
C ASP A 29 -10.79 -14.81 2.20
N GLU A 30 -10.90 -15.39 3.40
CA GLU A 30 -12.14 -15.39 4.20
C GLU A 30 -12.65 -13.98 4.51
N HIS A 31 -11.75 -12.98 4.56
CA HIS A 31 -12.11 -11.60 4.82
C HIS A 31 -12.67 -10.90 3.59
N ASP A 32 -12.39 -11.37 2.36
CA ASP A 32 -13.05 -10.88 1.15
C ASP A 32 -14.51 -11.37 1.04
N LEU A 33 -14.87 -12.45 1.76
CA LEU A 33 -16.20 -13.07 1.72
C LEU A 33 -17.04 -12.82 2.98
N ALA A 34 -16.43 -12.34 4.06
CA ALA A 34 -17.12 -12.01 5.29
C ALA A 34 -18.08 -10.81 5.10
N HIS A 35 -19.24 -10.87 5.75
CA HIS A 35 -20.27 -9.83 5.65
C HIS A 35 -19.78 -8.46 6.15
N ASP A 36 -19.01 -8.46 7.23
CA ASP A 36 -18.32 -7.33 7.87
C ASP A 36 -16.84 -7.23 7.46
N GLY A 37 -16.46 -7.93 6.38
CA GLY A 37 -15.11 -7.96 5.85
C GLY A 37 -14.80 -6.84 4.86
N TYR A 38 -13.90 -7.15 3.94
CA TYR A 38 -13.43 -6.21 2.94
C TYR A 38 -14.45 -5.99 1.82
N ARG A 39 -14.68 -4.71 1.53
CA ARG A 39 -15.35 -4.28 0.31
C ARG A 39 -14.35 -4.14 -0.83
N GLN A 40 -14.83 -4.30 -2.06
CA GLN A 40 -13.99 -4.26 -3.26
C GLN A 40 -14.24 -2.96 -4.02
N LEU A 41 -13.17 -2.21 -4.31
CA LEU A 41 -13.17 -1.07 -5.21
C LEU A 41 -12.53 -1.51 -6.53
N VAL A 42 -13.29 -1.48 -7.62
CA VAL A 42 -12.82 -1.92 -8.94
C VAL A 42 -12.84 -0.76 -9.94
N ALA A 43 -11.78 -0.65 -10.73
CA ALA A 43 -11.75 0.23 -11.89
C ALA A 43 -12.22 -0.54 -13.12
N TRP A 44 -13.32 -0.08 -13.72
CA TRP A 44 -13.96 -0.71 -14.88
C TRP A 44 -13.71 0.11 -16.15
N ASP A 45 -13.12 -0.53 -17.15
CA ASP A 45 -12.99 0.02 -18.50
C ASP A 45 -14.27 -0.29 -19.28
N VAL A 46 -15.05 0.76 -19.56
CA VAL A 46 -16.35 0.65 -20.25
C VAL A 46 -16.18 0.18 -21.69
N ALA A 47 -15.16 0.67 -22.40
CA ALA A 47 -14.95 0.35 -23.80
C ALA A 47 -14.50 -1.10 -23.97
N ALA A 48 -13.53 -1.53 -23.15
CA ALA A 48 -13.02 -2.90 -23.19
C ALA A 48 -13.82 -3.88 -22.33
N ARG A 49 -14.87 -3.41 -21.63
CA ARG A 49 -15.76 -4.19 -20.75
C ARG A 49 -15.00 -5.12 -19.80
N ARG A 50 -14.01 -4.57 -19.09
CA ARG A 50 -13.14 -5.35 -18.19
C ARG A 50 -12.67 -4.56 -16.99
N ILE A 51 -12.27 -5.29 -15.96
CA ILE A 51 -11.60 -4.73 -14.78
C ILE A 51 -10.14 -4.44 -15.12
N VAL A 52 -9.70 -3.20 -14.88
CA VAL A 52 -8.33 -2.75 -15.15
C VAL A 52 -7.49 -2.56 -13.89
N GLY A 53 -8.11 -2.59 -12.73
CA GLY A 53 -7.44 -2.57 -11.44
C GLY A 53 -8.42 -2.61 -10.29
N GLY A 54 -7.90 -2.69 -9.07
CA GLY A 54 -8.73 -2.71 -7.88
C GLY A 54 -7.96 -2.51 -6.59
N TYR A 55 -8.72 -2.21 -5.54
CA TYR A 55 -8.35 -2.30 -4.14
C TYR A 55 -9.37 -3.16 -3.42
N ARG A 56 -8.98 -3.75 -2.29
CA ARG A 56 -9.94 -3.96 -1.22
C ARG A 56 -9.79 -2.89 -0.16
N TYR A 57 -10.88 -2.56 0.50
CA TYR A 57 -10.90 -1.61 1.60
C TYR A 57 -11.85 -2.05 2.71
N ILE A 58 -11.54 -1.64 3.93
CA ILE A 58 -12.38 -1.87 5.11
C ILE A 58 -12.28 -0.66 6.02
N ALA A 59 -13.41 -0.18 6.50
CA ALA A 59 -13.46 0.97 7.39
C ALA A 59 -13.30 0.48 8.84
N GLY A 60 -12.30 1.01 9.54
CA GLY A 60 -12.01 0.59 10.91
C GLY A 60 -13.10 0.95 11.93
N ALA A 61 -14.05 1.82 11.56
CA ALA A 61 -15.25 2.11 12.34
C ALA A 61 -16.31 0.99 12.27
N GLU A 62 -16.31 0.17 11.21
CA GLU A 62 -17.37 -0.78 10.88
C GLU A 62 -16.94 -2.24 11.03
N CYS A 63 -15.68 -2.52 11.39
CA CYS A 63 -15.13 -3.86 11.38
C CYS A 63 -14.61 -4.33 12.75
N VAL A 64 -14.54 -5.65 12.90
CA VAL A 64 -13.73 -6.29 13.94
C VAL A 64 -12.25 -6.24 13.58
N ALA A 65 -11.38 -6.04 14.57
CA ALA A 65 -9.94 -5.84 14.35
C ALA A 65 -9.27 -7.05 13.69
N GLU A 66 -9.84 -8.23 13.86
CA GLU A 66 -9.42 -9.51 13.29
C GLU A 66 -9.49 -9.51 11.75
N HIS A 67 -10.37 -8.72 11.14
CA HIS A 67 -10.46 -8.58 9.68
C HIS A 67 -9.38 -7.67 9.09
N ILE A 68 -8.72 -6.84 9.92
CA ILE A 68 -7.67 -5.94 9.44
C ILE A 68 -6.38 -6.72 9.16
N SER A 69 -6.12 -6.98 7.88
CA SER A 69 -4.95 -7.73 7.41
C SER A 69 -3.63 -7.17 7.92
N THR A 70 -3.51 -5.86 8.11
CA THR A 70 -2.28 -5.23 8.63
C THR A 70 -2.00 -5.66 10.07
N LEU A 71 -3.03 -5.89 10.89
CA LEU A 71 -2.86 -6.26 12.30
C LEU A 71 -2.39 -7.72 12.51
N LYS A 72 -2.53 -8.56 11.49
CA LYS A 72 -1.91 -9.90 11.45
C LYS A 72 -0.38 -9.82 11.56
N TYR A 73 0.23 -8.81 10.93
CA TYR A 73 1.69 -8.69 10.84
C TYR A 73 2.28 -7.61 11.77
N PHE A 74 1.46 -6.64 12.14
CA PHE A 74 1.83 -5.52 13.00
C PHE A 74 0.98 -5.51 14.27
N GLN A 75 1.62 -5.43 15.42
CA GLN A 75 0.94 -5.22 16.69
C GLN A 75 0.54 -3.73 16.80
N PRO A 76 -0.76 -3.41 16.88
CA PRO A 76 -1.20 -2.05 17.11
C PRO A 76 -0.97 -1.64 18.56
N SER A 77 -0.70 -0.35 18.81
CA SER A 77 -0.76 0.20 20.15
C SER A 77 -2.19 0.62 20.52
N ASP A 78 -2.45 0.79 21.83
CA ASP A 78 -3.74 1.27 22.31
C ASP A 78 -4.14 2.62 21.69
N LEU A 79 -3.15 3.48 21.43
CA LEU A 79 -3.36 4.76 20.76
C LEU A 79 -3.87 4.55 19.33
N PHE A 80 -3.31 3.58 18.59
CA PHE A 80 -3.78 3.25 17.25
C PHE A 80 -5.22 2.74 17.29
N CYS A 81 -5.52 1.77 18.17
CA CYS A 81 -6.86 1.18 18.27
C CYS A 81 -7.92 2.20 18.67
N ARG A 82 -7.61 3.12 19.59
CA ARG A 82 -8.59 4.08 20.11
C ARG A 82 -8.73 5.35 19.28
N LYS A 83 -7.64 5.82 18.65
CA LYS A 83 -7.61 7.13 17.99
C LYS A 83 -7.44 7.04 16.47
N VAL A 84 -6.82 5.99 15.93
CA VAL A 84 -6.54 5.91 14.50
C VAL A 84 -7.54 4.99 13.81
N LEU A 85 -7.62 3.73 14.23
CA LEU A 85 -8.42 2.70 13.56
C LEU A 85 -9.89 3.12 13.33
N PRO A 86 -10.63 3.69 14.31
CA PRO A 86 -12.04 4.08 14.11
C PRO A 86 -12.23 5.23 13.12
N ARG A 87 -11.14 5.92 12.74
CA ARG A 87 -11.12 7.04 11.79
C ARG A 87 -10.31 6.72 10.55
N ALA A 88 -10.03 5.43 10.31
CA ALA A 88 -9.15 4.99 9.25
C ALA A 88 -9.83 3.99 8.32
N ILE A 89 -9.48 4.04 7.04
CA ILE A 89 -9.79 2.99 6.07
C ILE A 89 -8.50 2.23 5.78
N GLU A 90 -8.51 0.92 5.97
CA GLU A 90 -7.41 0.08 5.51
C GLU A 90 -7.56 -0.17 4.00
N LEU A 91 -6.46 -0.05 3.27
CA LEU A 91 -6.34 -0.41 1.86
C LEU A 91 -5.42 -1.61 1.71
N GLY A 92 -5.82 -2.55 0.86
CA GLY A 92 -5.04 -3.75 0.60
C GLY A 92 -5.28 -4.32 -0.79
N ARG A 93 -4.50 -5.35 -1.13
CA ARG A 93 -4.58 -6.12 -2.38
C ARG A 93 -4.76 -5.23 -3.61
N SER A 94 -3.97 -4.15 -3.68
CA SER A 94 -4.00 -3.25 -4.81
C SER A 94 -3.37 -3.91 -6.01
N PHE A 95 -4.06 -3.90 -7.14
CA PHE A 95 -3.56 -4.48 -8.37
C PHE A 95 -3.95 -3.63 -9.57
N VAL A 96 -3.12 -3.69 -10.59
CA VAL A 96 -3.43 -3.20 -11.93
C VAL A 96 -3.34 -4.39 -12.86
N SER A 97 -4.35 -4.56 -13.71
CA SER A 97 -4.39 -5.70 -14.63
C SER A 97 -3.22 -5.62 -15.62
N CYS A 98 -2.53 -6.74 -15.80
CA CYS A 98 -1.51 -6.88 -16.85
C CYS A 98 -2.14 -6.98 -18.24
N GLU A 99 -3.43 -7.30 -18.31
CA GLU A 99 -4.19 -7.40 -19.54
C GLU A 99 -4.62 -5.96 -19.91
N GLY A 100 -3.93 -5.29 -20.83
CA GLY A 100 -4.30 -3.98 -21.38
C GLY A 100 -3.45 -2.80 -20.88
N GLY A 101 -2.79 -2.08 -21.79
CA GLY A 101 -1.78 -1.03 -21.55
C GLY A 101 -2.25 0.28 -20.90
N HIS A 102 -3.36 0.28 -20.14
CA HIS A 102 -3.98 1.46 -19.55
C HIS A 102 -3.69 1.62 -18.05
N SER A 103 -2.54 1.15 -17.57
CA SER A 103 -2.18 1.12 -16.14
C SER A 103 -2.25 2.48 -15.44
N LEU A 104 -1.94 3.57 -16.17
CA LEU A 104 -2.04 4.94 -15.68
C LEU A 104 -3.49 5.37 -15.40
N PHE A 105 -4.44 4.99 -16.25
CA PHE A 105 -5.86 5.33 -16.10
C PHE A 105 -6.53 4.53 -15.00
N ALA A 106 -6.12 3.26 -14.82
CA ALA A 106 -6.60 2.42 -13.74
C ALA A 106 -6.32 3.06 -12.38
N MET A 107 -5.09 3.56 -12.17
CA MET A 107 -4.71 4.19 -10.91
C MET A 107 -5.53 5.46 -10.63
N ASP A 108 -5.68 6.35 -11.62
CA ASP A 108 -6.50 7.57 -11.50
C ASP A 108 -7.96 7.25 -11.13
N ALA A 109 -8.56 6.27 -11.80
CA ALA A 109 -9.92 5.83 -11.52
C ALA A 109 -10.07 5.29 -10.09
N LEU A 110 -9.10 4.50 -9.61
CA LEU A 110 -9.12 3.99 -8.24
C LEU A 110 -8.99 5.12 -7.20
N TRP A 111 -8.14 6.12 -7.45
CA TRP A 111 -8.02 7.28 -6.55
C TRP A 111 -9.31 8.10 -6.47
N ARG A 112 -9.97 8.35 -7.61
CA ARG A 112 -11.28 9.00 -7.63
C ARG A 112 -12.32 8.19 -6.86
N GLY A 113 -12.36 6.87 -7.08
CA GLY A 113 -13.26 5.98 -6.36
C GLY A 113 -13.01 5.98 -4.84
N LEU A 114 -11.75 5.97 -4.44
CA LEU A 114 -11.36 6.04 -3.03
C LEU A 114 -11.78 7.37 -2.40
N ALA A 115 -11.61 8.48 -3.10
CA ALA A 115 -12.02 9.78 -2.59
C ALA A 115 -13.56 9.87 -2.44
N GLN A 116 -14.32 9.26 -3.33
CA GLN A 116 -15.78 9.12 -3.17
C GLN A 116 -16.16 8.27 -1.95
N ILE A 117 -15.41 7.19 -1.66
CA ILE A 117 -15.61 6.38 -0.45
C ILE A 117 -15.34 7.22 0.80
N VAL A 118 -14.21 7.92 0.83
CA VAL A 118 -13.82 8.80 1.94
C VAL A 118 -14.86 9.91 2.15
N GLY A 119 -15.31 10.57 1.08
CA GLY A 119 -16.29 11.66 1.16
C GLY A 119 -17.68 11.21 1.65
N ARG A 120 -18.03 9.92 1.50
CA ARG A 120 -19.29 9.35 1.99
C ARG A 120 -19.22 8.87 3.44
N GLN A 121 -18.03 8.64 3.98
CA GLN A 121 -17.84 8.19 5.36
C GLN A 121 -17.45 9.36 6.26
N SER A 122 -18.38 9.76 7.13
CA SER A 122 -18.13 10.80 8.12
C SER A 122 -17.03 10.37 9.10
N GLY A 123 -16.06 11.25 9.36
CA GLY A 123 -15.05 11.05 10.40
C GLY A 123 -13.81 10.26 9.97
N VAL A 124 -13.68 9.91 8.68
CA VAL A 124 -12.43 9.33 8.16
C VAL A 124 -11.35 10.42 8.11
N GLU A 125 -10.24 10.18 8.78
CA GLU A 125 -9.07 11.06 8.84
C GLU A 125 -7.82 10.41 8.23
N PHE A 126 -7.80 9.08 8.10
CA PHE A 126 -6.62 8.32 7.70
C PHE A 126 -6.92 7.26 6.65
N LEU A 127 -5.97 7.06 5.74
CA LEU A 127 -5.84 5.82 4.97
C LEU A 127 -4.63 5.07 5.53
N PHE A 128 -4.70 3.75 5.65
CA PHE A 128 -3.54 2.95 6.10
C PHE A 128 -3.50 1.60 5.40
N GLY A 129 -2.37 0.91 5.50
CA GLY A 129 -2.21 -0.41 4.91
C GLY A 129 -0.75 -0.78 4.81
N LYS A 130 -0.46 -1.75 3.93
CA LYS A 130 0.89 -2.23 3.67
C LYS A 130 1.27 -1.95 2.22
N VAL A 131 2.53 -1.57 2.01
CA VAL A 131 3.14 -1.53 0.68
C VAL A 131 4.12 -2.68 0.55
N THR A 132 4.04 -3.36 -0.59
CA THR A 132 4.76 -4.60 -0.86
C THR A 132 5.99 -4.34 -1.72
N ILE A 133 7.13 -4.90 -1.33
CA ILE A 133 8.33 -5.06 -2.16
C ILE A 133 8.56 -6.56 -2.33
N TYR A 134 8.73 -7.01 -3.57
CA TYR A 134 8.82 -8.43 -3.90
C TYR A 134 10.22 -9.01 -3.64
N PRO A 135 10.36 -10.34 -3.43
CA PRO A 135 11.63 -10.96 -3.05
C PRO A 135 12.75 -10.78 -4.08
N GLN A 136 12.42 -10.72 -5.37
CA GLN A 136 13.43 -10.53 -6.42
C GLN A 136 13.96 -9.09 -6.51
N PHE A 137 13.39 -8.16 -5.74
CA PHE A 137 13.90 -6.79 -5.67
C PHE A 137 15.27 -6.79 -5.00
N ASP A 138 16.23 -6.08 -5.59
CA ASP A 138 17.58 -6.04 -5.04
C ASP A 138 17.61 -5.64 -3.55
N THR A 139 18.38 -6.39 -2.75
CA THR A 139 18.42 -6.24 -1.28
C THR A 139 18.86 -4.85 -0.84
N LEU A 140 19.89 -4.27 -1.46
CA LEU A 140 20.38 -2.94 -1.10
C LEU A 140 19.42 -1.85 -1.60
N ALA A 141 18.80 -2.05 -2.77
CA ALA A 141 17.76 -1.17 -3.30
C ALA A 141 16.54 -1.13 -2.36
N ARG A 142 16.08 -2.28 -1.87
CA ARG A 142 15.02 -2.38 -0.87
C ARG A 142 15.41 -1.66 0.42
N ASP A 143 16.62 -1.92 0.93
CA ASP A 143 17.09 -1.30 2.16
C ASP A 143 17.27 0.23 2.01
N ALA A 144 17.65 0.73 0.83
CA ALA A 144 17.66 2.15 0.50
C ALA A 144 16.25 2.77 0.57
N ILE A 145 15.23 2.11 0.01
CA ILE A 145 13.84 2.57 0.13
C ILE A 145 13.44 2.64 1.61
N ARG A 146 13.74 1.60 2.40
CA ARG A 146 13.41 1.55 3.82
C ARG A 146 14.08 2.69 4.60
N LEU A 147 15.35 2.95 4.35
CA LEU A 147 16.08 4.05 4.98
C LEU A 147 15.53 5.43 4.58
N PHE A 148 15.18 5.60 3.30
CA PHE A 148 14.54 6.82 2.82
C PHE A 148 13.20 7.07 3.53
N LEU A 149 12.35 6.05 3.60
CA LEU A 149 11.05 6.13 4.30
C LEU A 149 11.23 6.44 5.78
N LYS A 150 12.18 5.78 6.46
CA LYS A 150 12.48 6.04 7.86
C LYS A 150 12.94 7.48 8.13
N ARG A 151 13.69 8.09 7.20
CA ARG A 151 14.19 9.46 7.33
C ARG A 151 13.13 10.51 7.00
N PHE A 152 12.46 10.37 5.86
CA PHE A 152 11.60 11.42 5.31
C PHE A 152 10.10 11.20 5.56
N HIS A 153 9.71 10.00 5.98
CA HIS A 153 8.34 9.63 6.33
C HIS A 153 8.30 8.90 7.69
N PRO A 154 8.94 9.41 8.76
CA PRO A 154 9.01 8.71 10.04
C PRO A 154 7.64 8.58 10.69
N ALA A 155 7.40 7.46 11.38
CA ALA A 155 6.30 7.34 12.32
C ALA A 155 6.46 8.36 13.46
N ARG A 156 5.44 9.19 13.68
CA ARG A 156 5.43 10.21 14.75
C ARG A 156 5.18 9.60 16.14
N ALA A 157 4.55 8.44 16.17
CA ALA A 157 4.30 7.65 17.37
C ALA A 157 4.45 6.16 17.04
N ARG A 158 4.69 5.33 18.06
CA ARG A 158 4.75 3.86 17.92
C ARG A 158 3.33 3.28 17.78
N LEU A 159 2.67 3.59 16.67
CA LEU A 159 1.29 3.16 16.39
C LEU A 159 1.21 1.69 15.96
N LEU A 160 2.16 1.25 15.14
CA LEU A 160 2.25 -0.12 14.63
C LEU A 160 3.66 -0.64 14.87
N ARG A 161 3.79 -1.76 15.57
CA ARG A 161 5.06 -2.46 15.80
C ARG A 161 5.11 -3.74 14.96
N PRO A 162 6.17 -3.98 14.17
CA PRO A 162 6.29 -5.23 13.43
C PRO A 162 6.39 -6.42 14.39
N ARG A 163 5.63 -7.49 14.14
CA ARG A 163 5.76 -8.74 14.93
C ARG A 163 7.07 -9.47 14.61
N ARG A 164 7.55 -9.38 13.37
CA ARG A 164 8.81 -9.97 12.89
C ARG A 164 9.57 -8.94 12.03
N PRO A 165 10.33 -8.02 12.63
CA PRO A 165 11.02 -6.96 11.89
C PRO A 165 12.10 -7.53 10.98
N LEU A 166 12.20 -6.98 9.77
CA LEU A 166 13.30 -7.27 8.86
C LEU A 166 14.57 -6.53 9.32
N GLN A 167 15.70 -7.23 9.39
CA GLN A 167 16.99 -6.58 9.66
C GLN A 167 17.44 -5.76 8.44
N THR A 168 18.07 -4.61 8.69
CA THR A 168 18.59 -3.73 7.63
C THR A 168 20.10 -3.95 7.52
N SER A 169 20.61 -4.06 6.29
CA SER A 169 22.06 -4.11 6.06
C SER A 169 22.73 -2.78 6.46
N SER A 170 23.88 -2.85 7.12
CA SER A 170 24.68 -1.68 7.48
C SER A 170 25.26 -0.94 6.27
N SER A 171 25.33 -1.58 5.11
CA SER A 171 26.01 -1.07 3.91
C SER A 171 25.32 0.12 3.21
N VAL A 172 24.05 0.39 3.52
CA VAL A 172 23.29 1.52 2.94
C VAL A 172 23.15 2.69 3.92
N VAL A 173 23.64 2.53 5.15
CA VAL A 173 23.60 3.56 6.20
C VAL A 173 24.48 4.74 5.77
N GLY A 174 23.93 5.96 5.81
CA GLY A 174 24.65 7.19 5.44
C GLY A 174 24.58 7.56 3.95
N TYR A 175 23.87 6.80 3.11
CA TYR A 175 23.68 7.15 1.69
C TYR A 175 22.87 8.44 1.50
N PHE A 176 21.88 8.67 2.35
CA PHE A 176 21.09 9.90 2.38
C PHE A 176 21.74 10.91 3.32
N GLN A 177 22.06 12.08 2.80
CA GLN A 177 22.76 13.16 3.51
C GLN A 177 21.93 14.44 3.47
N GLY A 178 22.01 15.25 4.53
CA GLY A 178 21.22 16.48 4.65
C GLY A 178 19.70 16.22 4.73
N ASP A 179 18.93 17.29 4.83
CA ASP A 179 17.47 17.24 5.05
C ASP A 179 16.64 17.57 3.81
N ASP A 180 17.30 17.84 2.66
CA ASP A 180 16.58 18.15 1.42
C ASP A 180 15.92 16.89 0.84
N TYR A 181 14.59 16.91 0.80
CA TYR A 181 13.80 15.80 0.29
C TYR A 181 14.04 15.55 -1.21
N ALA A 182 14.06 16.61 -2.01
CA ALA A 182 14.08 16.50 -3.47
C ALA A 182 15.41 15.91 -3.96
N GLU A 183 16.51 16.37 -3.38
CA GLU A 183 17.86 15.86 -3.61
C GLU A 183 17.96 14.38 -3.20
N ASN A 184 17.54 14.04 -1.98
CA ASN A 184 17.61 12.66 -1.51
C ASN A 184 16.68 11.72 -2.28
N PHE A 185 15.54 12.22 -2.75
CA PHE A 185 14.63 11.47 -3.62
C PHE A 185 15.25 11.21 -5.00
N ALA A 186 15.96 12.20 -5.57
CA ALA A 186 16.71 12.02 -6.81
C ALA A 186 17.87 11.02 -6.62
N ARG A 187 18.60 11.11 -5.50
CA ARG A 187 19.65 10.15 -5.11
C ARG A 187 19.09 8.74 -4.98
N LEU A 188 17.96 8.55 -4.29
CA LEU A 188 17.26 7.25 -4.21
C LEU A 188 16.96 6.73 -5.62
N GLY A 189 16.36 7.55 -6.48
CA GLY A 189 16.04 7.16 -7.86
C GLY A 189 17.28 6.71 -8.64
N THR A 190 18.40 7.42 -8.53
CA THR A 190 19.66 7.06 -9.18
C THR A 190 20.24 5.77 -8.62
N PHE A 191 20.21 5.58 -7.30
CA PHE A 191 20.67 4.35 -6.64
C PHE A 191 19.87 3.12 -7.05
N LEU A 192 18.54 3.24 -7.16
CA LEU A 192 17.70 2.13 -7.61
C LEU A 192 18.01 1.79 -9.07
N ARG A 193 18.11 2.81 -9.94
CA ARG A 193 18.40 2.60 -11.37
C ARG A 193 19.75 1.94 -11.62
N SER A 194 20.79 2.28 -10.85
CA SER A 194 22.10 1.64 -11.00
C SER A 194 22.09 0.15 -10.65
N ARG A 195 21.00 -0.34 -10.06
CA ARG A 195 20.78 -1.73 -9.66
C ARG A 195 19.66 -2.40 -10.47
N GLY A 196 19.20 -1.75 -11.55
CA GLY A 196 18.10 -2.25 -12.38
C GLY A 196 16.71 -2.03 -11.80
N GLU A 197 16.60 -1.37 -10.65
CA GLU A 197 15.35 -1.21 -9.90
C GLU A 197 14.71 0.18 -10.08
N ARG A 198 13.44 0.27 -9.73
CA ARG A 198 12.69 1.53 -9.65
C ARG A 198 11.87 1.56 -8.36
N ILE A 199 11.48 2.76 -7.91
CA ILE A 199 10.55 2.88 -6.78
C ILE A 199 9.24 2.18 -7.17
N PRO A 200 8.72 1.27 -6.33
CA PRO A 200 7.44 0.62 -6.56
C PRO A 200 6.35 1.66 -6.88
N PRO A 201 5.56 1.50 -7.96
CA PRO A 201 4.62 2.53 -8.41
C PRO A 201 3.64 3.00 -7.35
N MET A 202 3.13 2.07 -6.54
CA MET A 202 2.23 2.36 -5.43
C MET A 202 2.89 3.22 -4.35
N LEU A 203 4.10 2.85 -3.93
CA LEU A 203 4.85 3.61 -2.95
C LEU A 203 5.16 5.02 -3.47
N HIS A 204 5.57 5.12 -4.74
CA HIS A 204 5.80 6.41 -5.39
C HIS A 204 4.53 7.28 -5.41
N ALA A 205 3.38 6.70 -5.72
CA ALA A 205 2.10 7.40 -5.72
C ALA A 205 1.77 7.96 -4.33
N TYR A 206 1.89 7.17 -3.26
CA TYR A 206 1.63 7.64 -1.89
C TYR A 206 2.59 8.74 -1.45
N MET A 207 3.89 8.62 -1.73
CA MET A 207 4.90 9.65 -1.39
C MET A 207 4.66 10.98 -2.11
N ARG A 208 4.14 10.93 -3.34
CA ARG A 208 3.72 12.13 -4.09
C ARG A 208 2.42 12.70 -3.54
N LEU A 209 1.48 11.84 -3.15
CA LEU A 209 0.17 12.23 -2.67
C LEU A 209 0.26 13.02 -1.36
N ALA A 210 1.02 12.53 -0.37
CA ALA A 210 1.17 13.21 0.91
C ALA A 210 2.60 13.15 1.43
N ARG A 211 3.26 14.30 1.54
CA ARG A 211 4.58 14.41 2.18
C ARG A 211 4.53 14.03 3.66
N GLY A 212 3.41 14.30 4.33
CA GLY A 212 3.16 13.93 5.73
C GLY A 212 2.76 12.47 5.95
N MET A 213 2.86 11.60 4.93
CA MET A 213 2.72 10.16 5.12
C MET A 213 3.72 9.66 6.17
N GLN A 214 3.28 8.73 7.00
CA GLN A 214 4.09 8.03 7.97
C GLN A 214 4.34 6.60 7.48
N SER A 215 5.55 6.11 7.71
CA SER A 215 5.96 4.74 7.46
C SER A 215 6.44 4.10 8.76
N PHE A 216 6.12 2.83 8.91
CA PHE A 216 6.58 2.00 10.02
C PHE A 216 7.62 1.00 9.51
N ASP A 217 8.03 0.07 10.35
CA ASP A 217 9.01 -0.94 9.95
C ASP A 217 8.46 -1.92 8.90
N THR A 218 9.40 -2.65 8.31
CA THR A 218 9.13 -3.69 7.31
C THR A 218 9.13 -5.07 7.97
N ILE A 219 8.20 -5.92 7.57
CA ILE A 219 8.16 -7.35 7.92
C ILE A 219 8.34 -8.20 6.67
N GLN A 220 8.81 -9.44 6.86
CA GLN A 220 8.77 -10.44 5.81
C GLN A 220 7.47 -11.27 5.95
N ASN A 221 6.75 -11.41 4.84
CA ASN A 221 5.46 -12.07 4.77
C ASN A 221 5.58 -13.42 4.04
N PRO A 222 5.72 -14.54 4.78
CA PRO A 222 5.84 -15.86 4.16
C PRO A 222 4.55 -16.32 3.48
N ASP A 223 3.39 -15.80 3.89
CA ASP A 223 2.07 -16.23 3.38
C ASP A 223 1.77 -15.70 1.97
N PHE A 224 2.61 -14.79 1.45
CA PHE A 224 2.38 -14.10 0.18
C PHE A 224 3.65 -14.06 -0.65
N GLY A 225 4.26 -15.22 -0.86
CA GLY A 225 5.47 -15.34 -1.68
C GLY A 225 6.70 -14.69 -1.05
N ASN A 226 6.83 -14.70 0.28
CA ASN A 226 7.99 -14.12 1.00
C ASN A 226 8.21 -12.62 0.76
N THR A 227 7.15 -11.86 0.45
CA THR A 227 7.26 -10.42 0.20
C THR A 227 7.69 -9.62 1.43
N PHE A 228 8.21 -8.42 1.20
CA PHE A 228 8.54 -7.45 2.23
C PHE A 228 7.42 -6.42 2.33
N GLU A 229 6.75 -6.33 3.48
CA GLU A 229 5.60 -5.46 3.69
C GLU A 229 5.98 -4.34 4.65
N THR A 230 5.84 -3.09 4.20
CA THR A 230 6.02 -1.91 5.04
C THR A 230 4.66 -1.29 5.35
N ALA A 231 4.31 -1.16 6.63
CA ALA A 231 3.07 -0.48 6.99
C ALA A 231 3.20 1.04 6.77
N ILE A 232 2.15 1.65 6.24
CA ILE A 232 2.05 3.09 6.02
C ILE A 232 0.74 3.63 6.60
N LEU A 233 0.79 4.89 7.04
CA LEU A 233 -0.36 5.66 7.50
C LEU A 233 -0.34 7.01 6.80
N LEU A 234 -1.45 7.35 6.15
CA LEU A 234 -1.62 8.52 5.32
C LEU A 234 -2.72 9.39 5.93
N PRO A 235 -2.37 10.48 6.64
CA PRO A 235 -3.36 11.46 7.07
C PRO A 235 -3.96 12.17 5.84
N LEU A 236 -5.29 12.22 5.73
CA LEU A 236 -5.97 12.91 4.63
C LEU A 236 -5.67 14.43 4.63
N SER A 237 -5.43 15.00 5.81
CA SER A 237 -4.99 16.38 5.95
C SER A 237 -3.63 16.67 5.30
N ALA A 238 -2.78 15.65 5.15
CA ALA A 238 -1.45 15.77 4.55
C ALA A 238 -1.44 15.59 3.02
N ILE A 239 -2.59 15.28 2.41
CA ILE A 239 -2.72 15.21 0.95
C ILE A 239 -2.45 16.59 0.35
N ASN A 240 -1.60 16.63 -0.67
CA ASN A 240 -1.21 17.89 -1.31
C ASN A 240 -2.41 18.57 -2.02
N PRO A 241 -2.42 19.91 -2.17
CA PRO A 241 -3.55 20.64 -2.73
C PRO A 241 -3.97 20.17 -4.12
N THR A 242 -3.02 19.92 -5.02
CA THR A 242 -3.28 19.45 -6.39
C THR A 242 -4.01 18.11 -6.41
N ALA A 243 -3.63 17.19 -5.53
CA ALA A 243 -4.29 15.90 -5.41
C ALA A 243 -5.63 15.97 -4.68
N ARG A 244 -5.78 16.91 -3.74
CA ARG A 244 -7.06 17.20 -3.11
C ARG A 244 -8.04 17.67 -4.19
N GLU A 245 -7.76 18.78 -4.86
CA GLU A 245 -8.60 19.32 -5.94
C GLU A 245 -8.96 18.29 -7.02
N ARG A 246 -8.02 17.40 -7.39
CA ARG A 246 -8.26 16.38 -8.40
C ARG A 246 -9.15 15.23 -7.92
N TYR A 247 -9.11 14.86 -6.65
CA TYR A 247 -9.72 13.63 -6.14
C TYR A 247 -10.69 13.84 -4.97
N PHE A 248 -10.33 14.63 -3.96
CA PHE A 248 -11.01 14.80 -2.66
C PHE A 248 -11.65 16.19 -2.51
#